data_AF-A0A9D8WZL9-F1
#
_entry.id   AF-A0A9D8WZL9-F1
#
_cell.length_a   1.000
_cell.length_b   1.000
_cell.length_c   1.000
_cell.angle_alpha   90.00
_cell.angle_beta   90.00
_cell.angle_gamma   90.00
#
_symmetry.space_group_name_H-M   'P 1'
#
loop_
_entity.id
_entity.type
_entity.pdbx_description
1 polymer ?
#
loop_
_entity_poly.entity_id
_entity_poly.type
_entity_poly.pdbx_seq_one_letter_code
_entity_poly.pdbx_strand_id
1 'polypeptide(L)'
;MSKELKWNELKLRIGKHGEEITSALCELYEVFGTEIVDWYASLYDPEHGMWYHAKSAQATDGYLPDIESMWDAVGFLTELGATEGTPWYKLFPDWLKEKIGKFVYNLQDEDGYFYHPQWGKNIHNLRKSRDLGTCIRCLRYLGIEPKYRLPT
;
A
#
# COMPACT_ATOMS: atom_id res chain seq x y z
N MET A 1 -12.56 -18.66 -8.95
CA MET A 1 -13.05 -17.78 -10.05
C MET A 1 -11.99 -17.72 -11.12
N SER A 2 -12.26 -18.07 -12.38
CA SER A 2 -11.21 -18.15 -13.42
C SER A 2 -10.65 -16.76 -13.76
N LYS A 3 -9.41 -16.70 -14.25
CA LYS A 3 -8.74 -15.47 -14.72
C LYS A 3 -9.58 -14.74 -15.78
N GLU A 4 -10.28 -15.52 -16.61
CA GLU A 4 -11.19 -15.04 -17.66
C GLU A 4 -12.47 -14.40 -17.11
N LEU A 5 -12.99 -14.87 -15.98
CA LEU A 5 -14.15 -14.23 -15.33
C LEU A 5 -13.76 -12.88 -14.69
N LYS A 6 -12.58 -12.81 -14.03
CA LYS A 6 -12.02 -11.55 -13.52
C LYS A 6 -11.79 -10.53 -14.64
N TRP A 7 -11.39 -11.00 -15.82
CA TRP A 7 -11.15 -10.16 -16.99
C TRP A 7 -12.42 -9.52 -17.56
N ASN A 8 -13.49 -10.30 -17.68
CA ASN A 8 -14.77 -9.79 -18.16
C ASN A 8 -15.38 -8.75 -17.20
N GLU A 9 -15.26 -8.98 -15.89
CA GLU A 9 -15.68 -8.00 -14.88
C GLU A 9 -14.86 -6.70 -14.92
N LEU A 10 -13.54 -6.80 -15.13
CA LEU A 10 -12.66 -5.64 -15.25
C LEU A 10 -13.00 -4.82 -16.50
N LYS A 11 -13.19 -5.48 -17.66
CA LYS A 11 -13.61 -4.82 -18.91
C LYS A 11 -14.93 -4.06 -18.75
N LEU A 12 -15.91 -4.65 -18.05
CA LEU A 12 -17.20 -4.01 -17.77
C LEU A 12 -17.07 -2.79 -16.85
N ARG A 13 -16.12 -2.79 -15.91
CA ARG A 13 -15.83 -1.63 -15.06
C ARG A 13 -15.14 -0.52 -15.86
N ILE A 14 -14.11 -0.87 -16.65
CA ILE A 14 -13.30 0.10 -17.39
C ILE A 14 -14.10 0.74 -18.55
N GLY A 15 -14.96 -0.03 -19.23
CA GLY A 15 -15.80 0.42 -20.35
C GLY A 15 -16.67 1.66 -20.06
N LYS A 16 -16.89 1.98 -18.77
CA LYS A 16 -17.61 3.19 -18.34
C LYS A 16 -16.84 4.48 -18.55
N HIS A 17 -15.54 4.41 -18.82
CA HIS A 17 -14.64 5.56 -18.94
C HIS A 17 -14.33 5.94 -20.39
N GLY A 18 -14.95 5.26 -21.38
CA GLY A 18 -14.76 5.49 -22.81
C GLY A 18 -13.95 4.38 -23.48
N GLU A 19 -14.19 4.17 -24.78
CA GLU A 19 -13.56 3.07 -25.54
C GLU A 19 -12.04 3.21 -25.63
N GLU A 20 -11.53 4.44 -25.76
CA GLU A 20 -10.10 4.73 -25.89
C GLU A 20 -9.30 4.32 -24.64
N ILE A 21 -9.71 4.76 -23.46
CA ILE A 21 -9.04 4.38 -22.20
C ILE A 21 -9.25 2.90 -21.88
N THR A 22 -10.35 2.31 -22.34
CA THR A 22 -10.62 0.88 -22.17
C THR A 22 -9.68 0.03 -23.02
N SER A 23 -9.44 0.41 -24.29
CA SER A 23 -8.47 -0.27 -25.14
C SER A 23 -7.07 -0.18 -24.54
N ALA A 24 -6.65 1.03 -24.16
CA ALA A 24 -5.31 1.26 -23.58
C ALA A 24 -5.09 0.45 -22.29
N LEU A 25 -6.08 0.38 -21.41
CA LEU A 25 -5.98 -0.40 -20.18
C LEU A 25 -6.05 -1.92 -20.44
N CYS A 26 -6.73 -2.36 -21.50
CA CYS A 26 -6.71 -3.78 -21.90
C CYS A 26 -5.34 -4.18 -22.44
N GLU A 27 -4.74 -3.35 -23.29
CA GLU A 27 -3.39 -3.56 -23.81
C GLU A 27 -2.35 -3.57 -22.68
N LEU A 28 -2.44 -2.63 -21.75
CA LEU A 28 -1.58 -2.61 -20.55
C LEU A 28 -1.69 -3.91 -19.75
N TYR A 29 -2.90 -4.44 -19.55
CA TYR A 29 -3.09 -5.69 -18.80
C TYR A 29 -2.45 -6.90 -19.48
N GLU A 30 -2.52 -6.99 -20.81
CA GLU A 30 -1.86 -8.07 -21.57
C GLU A 30 -0.33 -8.01 -21.45
N VAL A 31 0.23 -6.82 -21.25
CA VAL A 31 1.66 -6.57 -21.11
C VAL A 31 2.18 -6.90 -19.71
N PHE A 32 1.38 -6.71 -18.65
CA PHE A 32 1.93 -6.63 -17.28
C PHE A 32 2.32 -7.95 -16.60
N GLY A 33 2.09 -9.11 -17.23
CA GLY A 33 2.62 -10.42 -16.85
C GLY A 33 2.92 -10.63 -15.35
N THR A 34 4.10 -11.18 -15.03
CA THR A 34 4.62 -11.26 -13.65
C THR A 34 5.58 -10.10 -13.33
N GLU A 35 6.00 -9.36 -14.35
CA GLU A 35 6.96 -8.26 -14.28
C GLU A 35 6.47 -7.14 -13.37
N ILE A 36 5.16 -6.92 -13.31
CA ILE A 36 4.60 -5.93 -12.39
C ILE A 36 4.70 -6.37 -10.93
N VAL A 37 4.59 -7.68 -10.66
CA VAL A 37 4.80 -8.24 -9.32
C VAL A 37 6.27 -8.10 -8.93
N ASP A 38 7.19 -8.38 -9.86
CA ASP A 38 8.63 -8.17 -9.65
C ASP A 38 8.95 -6.71 -9.40
N TRP A 39 8.31 -5.79 -10.12
CA TRP A 39 8.47 -4.35 -9.90
C TRP A 39 8.03 -3.94 -8.49
N TYR A 40 6.84 -4.33 -8.03
CA TYR A 40 6.40 -4.02 -6.66
C TYR A 40 7.24 -4.70 -5.59
N ALA A 41 7.66 -5.95 -5.81
CA ALA A 41 8.58 -6.64 -4.90
C ALA A 41 9.92 -5.89 -4.80
N SER A 42 10.39 -5.33 -5.91
CA SER A 42 11.64 -4.58 -5.96
C SER A 42 11.57 -3.21 -5.26
N LEU A 43 10.37 -2.70 -4.94
CA LEU A 43 10.17 -1.48 -4.15
C LEU A 43 10.21 -1.75 -2.64
N TYR A 44 10.17 -3.02 -2.22
CA TYR A 44 10.24 -3.40 -0.82
C TYR A 44 11.61 -3.07 -0.23
N ASP A 45 11.57 -2.42 0.92
CA ASP A 45 12.71 -2.14 1.76
C ASP A 45 12.79 -3.16 2.91
N PRO A 46 13.79 -4.06 2.91
CA PRO A 46 13.90 -5.09 3.93
C PRO A 46 14.30 -4.54 5.31
N GLU A 47 14.94 -3.37 5.38
CA GLU A 47 15.36 -2.77 6.65
C GLU A 47 14.15 -2.30 7.47
N HIS A 48 13.30 -1.48 6.86
CA HIS A 48 12.12 -0.91 7.51
C HIS A 48 10.88 -1.81 7.39
N GLY A 49 10.87 -2.73 6.43
CA GLY A 49 9.73 -3.60 6.14
C GLY A 49 8.57 -2.88 5.48
N MET A 50 8.87 -1.88 4.65
CA MET A 50 7.90 -1.03 3.96
C MET A 50 8.25 -0.89 2.47
N TRP A 51 7.43 -0.17 1.70
CA TRP A 51 7.64 0.01 0.26
C TRP A 51 7.99 1.46 -0.05
N TYR A 52 8.87 1.66 -1.02
CA TYR A 52 9.06 2.95 -1.67
C TYR A 52 7.97 3.22 -2.70
N HIS A 53 7.62 4.49 -2.92
CA HIS A 53 6.64 4.85 -3.95
C HIS A 53 7.12 4.58 -5.38
N ALA A 54 8.44 4.61 -5.61
CA ALA A 54 9.07 4.41 -6.91
C ALA A 54 10.54 3.98 -6.77
N LYS A 55 11.09 3.41 -7.84
CA LYS A 55 12.50 2.98 -7.90
C LYS A 55 13.49 4.11 -7.68
N SER A 56 13.22 5.29 -8.24
CA SER A 56 14.08 6.47 -8.07
C SER A 56 14.17 6.93 -6.61
N ALA A 57 13.10 6.75 -5.83
CA ALA A 57 13.09 7.10 -4.41
C ALA A 57 14.06 6.27 -3.58
N GLN A 58 14.36 5.02 -3.98
CA GLN A 58 15.35 4.18 -3.31
C GLN A 58 16.77 4.76 -3.38
N ALA A 59 17.07 5.51 -4.44
CA ALA A 59 18.39 6.07 -4.70
C ALA A 59 18.48 7.57 -4.37
N THR A 60 17.43 8.16 -3.79
CA THR A 60 17.37 9.60 -3.53
C THR A 60 17.36 9.86 -2.04
N ASP A 61 18.39 10.58 -1.55
CA ASP A 61 18.51 10.95 -0.15
C ASP A 61 17.26 11.72 0.32
N GLY A 62 16.81 11.40 1.54
CA GLY A 62 15.62 12.01 2.14
C GLY A 62 14.28 11.39 1.72
N TYR A 63 14.28 10.45 0.77
CA TYR A 63 13.12 9.60 0.51
C TYR A 63 13.24 8.27 1.27
N LEU A 64 12.19 7.93 1.99
CA LEU A 64 12.06 6.74 2.82
C LEU A 64 10.81 5.96 2.39
N PRO A 65 10.78 4.64 2.66
CA PRO A 65 9.57 3.86 2.45
C PRO A 65 8.46 4.31 3.39
N ASP A 66 7.21 4.17 2.96
CA ASP A 66 6.06 4.65 3.71
C ASP A 66 4.84 3.72 3.64
N ILE A 67 3.85 4.03 4.49
CA ILE A 67 2.64 3.22 4.64
C ILE A 67 1.69 3.40 3.44
N GLU A 68 1.74 4.54 2.75
CA GLU A 68 0.90 4.81 1.59
C GLU A 68 1.34 3.95 0.41
N SER A 69 2.64 3.94 0.14
CA SER A 69 3.29 3.11 -0.87
C SER A 69 3.05 1.62 -0.60
N MET A 70 3.02 1.20 0.68
CA MET A 70 2.67 -0.17 1.06
C MET A 70 1.19 -0.48 0.75
N TRP A 71 0.26 0.44 1.00
CA TRP A 71 -1.15 0.29 0.60
C TRP A 71 -1.36 0.30 -0.90
N ASP A 72 -0.61 1.10 -1.65
CA ASP A 72 -0.69 1.09 -3.11
C ASP A 72 -0.20 -0.26 -3.64
N ALA A 73 0.93 -0.77 -3.14
CA ALA A 73 1.43 -2.10 -3.49
C ALA A 73 0.43 -3.22 -3.17
N VAL A 74 -0.11 -3.22 -1.95
CA VAL A 74 -1.11 -4.21 -1.51
C VAL A 74 -2.41 -4.11 -2.30
N GLY A 75 -2.89 -2.89 -2.55
CA GLY A 75 -4.10 -2.62 -3.31
C GLY A 75 -3.96 -3.12 -4.74
N PHE A 76 -2.82 -2.83 -5.36
CA PHE A 76 -2.53 -3.28 -6.71
C PHE A 76 -2.46 -4.81 -6.82
N LEU A 77 -1.74 -5.48 -5.92
CA LEU A 77 -1.69 -6.94 -5.87
C LEU A 77 -3.08 -7.56 -5.64
N THR A 78 -3.93 -6.89 -4.86
CA THR A 78 -5.33 -7.30 -4.65
C THR A 78 -6.16 -7.19 -5.92
N GLU A 79 -6.09 -6.06 -6.64
CA GLU A 79 -6.84 -5.86 -7.90
C GLU A 79 -6.37 -6.78 -9.02
N LEU A 80 -5.08 -7.13 -9.06
CA LEU A 80 -4.56 -8.17 -9.97
C LEU A 80 -5.05 -9.59 -9.60
N GLY A 81 -5.73 -9.73 -8.48
CA GLY A 81 -6.29 -11.00 -8.02
C GLY A 81 -5.26 -11.93 -7.41
N ALA A 82 -4.05 -11.46 -7.11
CA ALA A 82 -2.99 -12.24 -6.46
C ALA A 82 -3.38 -12.67 -5.04
N THR A 83 -4.36 -11.99 -4.45
CA THR A 83 -4.87 -12.30 -3.12
C THR A 83 -6.05 -13.27 -3.13
N GLU A 84 -6.66 -13.52 -4.29
CA GLU A 84 -7.89 -14.32 -4.43
C GLU A 84 -9.02 -13.93 -3.44
N GLY A 85 -9.11 -12.64 -3.07
CA GLY A 85 -10.09 -12.15 -2.09
C GLY A 85 -9.68 -12.38 -0.63
N THR A 86 -8.53 -13.00 -0.39
CA THR A 86 -7.93 -13.11 0.94
C THR A 86 -7.34 -11.74 1.34
N PRO A 87 -7.70 -11.19 2.51
CA PRO A 87 -7.09 -9.94 2.96
C PRO A 87 -5.56 -10.06 3.09
N TRP A 88 -4.83 -9.02 2.70
CA TRP A 88 -3.36 -9.00 2.69
C TRP A 88 -2.71 -9.44 4.00
N TYR A 89 -3.28 -9.05 5.15
CA TYR A 89 -2.75 -9.38 6.47
C TYR A 89 -2.87 -10.88 6.83
N LYS A 90 -3.62 -11.65 6.04
CA LYS A 90 -3.67 -13.11 6.14
C LYS A 90 -2.69 -13.80 5.18
N LEU A 91 -2.24 -13.10 4.14
CA LEU A 91 -1.29 -13.60 3.15
C LEU A 91 0.15 -13.33 3.56
N PHE A 92 0.39 -12.20 4.23
CA PHE A 92 1.73 -11.83 4.64
C PHE A 92 2.23 -12.76 5.76
N PRO A 93 3.48 -13.26 5.64
CA PRO A 93 4.07 -14.09 6.69
C PRO A 93 4.25 -13.27 7.99
N ASP A 94 4.29 -13.96 9.13
CA ASP A 94 4.31 -13.33 10.45
C ASP A 94 5.45 -12.32 10.62
N TRP A 95 6.65 -12.64 10.13
CA TRP A 95 7.81 -11.76 10.20
C TRP A 95 7.59 -10.42 9.47
N LEU A 96 6.84 -10.42 8.37
CA LEU A 96 6.56 -9.21 7.59
C LEU A 96 5.51 -8.36 8.30
N LYS A 97 4.47 -9.01 8.85
CA LYS A 97 3.45 -8.35 9.66
C LYS A 97 4.05 -7.70 10.90
N GLU A 98 5.00 -8.35 11.55
CA GLU A 98 5.72 -7.80 12.69
C GLU A 98 6.52 -6.54 12.29
N LYS A 99 7.25 -6.57 11.18
CA LYS A 99 7.98 -5.39 10.68
C LYS A 99 7.05 -4.22 10.35
N ILE A 100 5.97 -4.50 9.61
CA ILE A 100 4.95 -3.49 9.28
C ILE A 100 4.35 -2.90 10.56
N GLY A 101 3.93 -3.75 11.49
CA GLY A 101 3.36 -3.35 12.77
C GLY A 101 4.32 -2.47 13.58
N LYS A 102 5.58 -2.89 13.70
CA LYS A 102 6.63 -2.12 14.39
C LYS A 102 6.88 -0.78 13.72
N PHE A 103 6.94 -0.71 12.39
CA PHE A 103 7.11 0.54 11.67
C PHE A 103 5.96 1.50 11.98
N VAL A 104 4.70 1.06 11.77
CA VAL A 104 3.51 1.90 11.97
C VAL A 104 3.34 2.32 13.43
N TYR A 105 3.59 1.42 14.37
CA TYR A 105 3.54 1.71 15.81
C TYR A 105 4.53 2.82 16.20
N ASN A 106 5.72 2.82 15.60
CA ASN A 106 6.76 3.82 15.87
C ASN A 106 6.54 5.17 15.17
N LEU A 107 5.66 5.24 14.17
CA LEU A 107 5.25 6.52 13.59
C LEU A 107 4.38 7.35 14.54
N GLN A 108 3.72 6.71 15.51
CA GLN A 108 2.81 7.41 16.41
C GLN A 108 3.58 8.21 17.46
N ASP A 109 3.21 9.48 17.60
CA ASP A 109 3.74 10.41 18.59
C ASP A 109 2.74 10.63 19.74
N GLU A 110 3.16 11.29 20.81
CA GLU A 110 2.39 11.51 22.05
C GLU A 110 1.12 12.33 21.83
N ASP A 111 1.08 13.16 20.77
CA ASP A 111 -0.12 13.90 20.36
C ASP A 111 -1.18 13.02 19.68
N GLY A 112 -0.89 11.71 19.53
CA GLY A 112 -1.79 10.70 18.98
C GLY A 112 -1.77 10.59 17.46
N TYR A 113 -1.10 11.50 16.75
CA TYR A 113 -0.96 11.44 15.29
C TYR A 113 0.26 10.61 14.87
N PHE A 114 0.34 10.34 13.57
CA PHE A 114 1.39 9.52 12.95
C PHE A 114 2.25 10.39 12.03
N TYR A 115 3.57 10.32 12.18
CA TYR A 115 4.51 11.17 11.46
C TYR A 115 5.65 10.36 10.86
N HIS A 116 5.86 10.50 9.55
CA HIS A 116 7.01 9.89 8.88
C HIS A 116 8.30 10.64 9.21
N PRO A 117 9.44 9.93 9.39
CA PRO A 117 10.72 10.57 9.73
C PRO A 117 11.15 11.65 8.73
N GLN A 118 10.88 11.45 7.44
CA GLN A 118 11.26 12.39 6.37
C GLN A 118 10.50 13.72 6.38
N TRP A 119 9.35 13.81 7.06
CA TRP A 119 8.54 15.04 7.12
C TRP A 119 8.39 15.59 8.54
N GLY A 120 8.52 14.72 9.55
CA GLY A 120 8.26 15.07 10.95
C GLY A 120 6.85 15.63 11.17
N LYS A 121 6.73 16.52 12.15
CA LYS A 121 5.43 17.12 12.53
C LYS A 121 4.96 18.27 11.63
N ASN A 122 5.84 18.79 10.77
CA ASN A 122 5.57 19.95 9.92
C ASN A 122 4.85 19.53 8.63
N ILE A 123 3.68 18.91 8.79
CA ILE A 123 2.84 18.45 7.68
C ILE A 123 1.44 19.06 7.75
N HIS A 124 0.84 19.26 6.58
CA HIS A 124 -0.51 19.80 6.46
C HIS A 124 -1.56 18.89 7.13
N ASN A 125 -2.63 19.48 7.67
CA ASN A 125 -3.69 18.74 8.36
C ASN A 125 -4.32 17.62 7.52
N LEU A 126 -4.41 17.80 6.20
CA LEU A 126 -4.89 16.76 5.28
C LEU A 126 -4.00 15.51 5.33
N ARG A 127 -2.67 15.69 5.37
CA ARG A 127 -1.72 14.57 5.50
C ARG A 127 -1.86 13.92 6.88
N LYS A 128 -1.93 14.72 7.96
CA LYS A 128 -2.13 14.20 9.33
C LYS A 128 -3.36 13.31 9.42
N SER A 129 -4.49 13.77 8.87
CA SER A 129 -5.76 13.02 8.88
C SER A 129 -5.67 11.73 8.05
N ARG A 130 -5.02 11.78 6.89
CA ARG A 130 -4.82 10.62 6.01
C ARG A 130 -3.91 9.58 6.64
N ASP A 131 -2.77 10.00 7.19
CA ASP A 131 -1.82 9.11 7.88
C ASP A 131 -2.47 8.49 9.12
N LEU A 132 -3.22 9.27 9.90
CA LEU A 132 -4.01 8.77 11.04
C LEU A 132 -4.95 7.63 10.64
N GLY A 133 -5.80 7.83 9.63
CA GLY A 133 -6.75 6.82 9.18
C GLY A 133 -6.06 5.56 8.64
N THR A 134 -4.98 5.75 7.89
CA THR A 134 -4.21 4.67 7.26
C THR A 134 -3.49 3.82 8.29
N CYS A 135 -2.81 4.45 9.25
CA CYS A 135 -2.07 3.79 10.31
C CYS A 135 -3.00 3.05 11.27
N ILE A 136 -4.09 3.68 11.74
CA ILE A 136 -5.08 3.00 12.59
C ILE A 136 -5.65 1.76 11.89
N ARG A 137 -5.99 1.88 10.60
CA ARG A 137 -6.50 0.75 9.83
C ARG A 137 -5.49 -0.38 9.77
N CYS A 138 -4.20 -0.08 9.55
CA CYS A 138 -3.13 -1.06 9.53
C CYS A 138 -2.98 -1.76 10.89
N LEU A 139 -2.84 -0.99 11.98
CA LEU A 139 -2.73 -1.52 13.34
C LEU A 139 -3.90 -2.44 13.69
N ARG A 140 -5.13 -2.04 13.36
CA ARG A 140 -6.34 -2.86 13.56
C ARG A 140 -6.30 -4.17 12.78
N TYR A 141 -5.85 -4.17 11.52
CA TYR A 141 -5.72 -5.42 10.76
C TYR A 141 -4.67 -6.36 11.34
N LEU A 142 -3.66 -5.82 12.00
CA LEU A 142 -2.60 -6.57 12.66
C LEU A 142 -2.92 -6.93 14.11
N GLY A 143 -4.05 -6.47 14.66
CA GLY A 143 -4.41 -6.69 16.07
C GLY A 143 -3.51 -5.96 17.06
N ILE A 144 -2.94 -4.82 16.65
CA ILE A 144 -2.04 -3.99 17.45
C ILE A 144 -2.81 -2.78 17.96
N GLU A 145 -2.73 -2.50 19.26
CA GLU A 145 -3.28 -1.28 19.85
C GLU A 145 -2.39 -0.05 19.57
N PRO A 146 -2.96 1.15 19.40
CA PRO A 146 -2.18 2.38 19.28
C PRO A 146 -1.22 2.58 20.46
N LYS A 147 -0.02 3.08 20.17
CA LYS A 147 1.02 3.41 21.16
C LYS A 147 0.57 4.51 22.12
N TYR A 148 -0.13 5.51 21.59
CA TYR A 148 -0.67 6.65 22.34
C TYR A 148 -2.16 6.83 22.07
N ARG A 149 -2.83 7.58 22.94
CA ARG A 149 -4.24 7.91 22.78
C ARG A 149 -4.46 8.64 21.45
N LEU A 150 -5.48 8.21 20.69
CA LEU A 150 -5.84 8.86 19.44
C LEU A 150 -6.37 10.28 19.67
N PRO A 151 -6.15 11.21 18.73
CA PRO A 151 -6.70 12.56 18.81
C PRO A 151 -8.23 12.52 18.80
N THR A 152 -8.84 13.40 19.59
CA THR A 152 -10.31 13.58 19.70
C THR A 152 -10.83 14.66 18.77
#